data_AF-D2B506-F1
#
_entry.id   AF-D2B506-F1
#
_cell.length_a   1.000
_cell.length_b   1.000
_cell.length_c   1.000
_cell.angle_alpha   90.00
_cell.angle_beta   90.00
_cell.angle_gamma   90.00
#
_symmetry.space_group_name_H-M   'P 1'
#
loop_
_entity.id
_entity.type
_entity.pdbx_description
1 polymer ?
#
loop_
_entity_poly.entity_id
_entity_poly.type
_entity_poly.pdbx_seq_one_letter_code
_entity_poly.pdbx_strand_id
1 'polypeptide(L)'
;MTEETGAVTPCKHCGAPIEQRPGRGRPRAYCLQGDCQAVAKRERELRRATPGLEGVLARAEEFYERMEKGMAATIAPLAQVLAEELSPAGVEAKLSAVQAEAHTRVAIARTEREQAFEQVRLAREATGHARRERDAMARQVEEANAERDIALADAETAREQALAALHEAAATERQAKHAEQEARRRAERAEMARDAAVREMAERVEAAEAEAQQARAQAVQDQGWAEQARVERDQAQSAAGIAEEARVEAERAAVASDARAQAIEAERDRAMARADAEARARGEAVAEVTEARTQAARAEKQAAEAEKRTARQLAEAEKRTTKKISEARERATTKVSEAQAERDEARMQLAMEQMRLSDLREQAEVLRAEAAQLRERAVTAELRAAAGRSGPATPEP
;
A
#
# COMPACT_ATOMS: atom_id res chain seq x y z
N MET A 1 -30.43 59.33 93.29
CA MET A 1 -30.93 60.14 94.41
C MET A 1 -30.97 61.58 93.92
N THR A 2 -31.95 61.86 93.06
CA THR A 2 -32.22 63.18 92.48
C THR A 2 -33.43 63.72 93.21
N GLU A 3 -33.25 64.81 93.94
CA GLU A 3 -34.32 65.52 94.65
C GLU A 3 -35.39 65.94 93.63
N GLU A 4 -36.56 65.29 93.70
CA GLU A 4 -37.75 65.65 92.94
C GLU A 4 -38.25 67.01 93.46
N THR A 5 -37.71 68.08 92.89
CA THR A 5 -38.28 69.42 93.01
C THR A 5 -39.56 69.47 92.19
N GLY A 6 -40.66 69.01 92.79
CA GLY A 6 -42.00 69.14 92.21
C GLY A 6 -42.27 70.60 91.89
N ALA A 7 -42.53 70.92 90.62
CA ALA A 7 -42.80 72.29 90.19
C ALA A 7 -44.02 72.83 90.94
N VAL A 8 -43.83 73.81 91.81
CA VAL A 8 -44.91 74.44 92.57
C VAL A 8 -45.59 75.46 91.66
N THR A 9 -46.86 75.23 91.32
CA THR A 9 -47.64 76.16 90.49
C THR A 9 -48.69 76.86 91.34
N PRO A 10 -48.88 78.19 91.23
CA PRO A 10 -49.91 78.86 92.00
C PRO A 10 -51.32 78.45 91.57
N CYS A 11 -52.24 78.34 92.53
CA CYS A 11 -53.66 78.09 92.28
C CYS A 11 -54.26 79.23 91.46
N LYS A 12 -54.95 78.90 90.36
CA LYS A 12 -55.57 79.89 89.47
C LYS A 12 -56.66 80.75 90.12
N HIS A 13 -57.13 80.40 91.31
CA HIS A 13 -58.19 81.15 92.01
C HIS A 13 -57.68 81.90 93.24
N CYS A 14 -56.94 81.23 94.15
CA CYS A 14 -56.48 81.82 95.41
C CYS A 14 -54.97 82.05 95.50
N GLY A 15 -54.20 81.68 94.48
CA GLY A 15 -52.74 81.83 94.46
C GLY A 15 -51.95 80.83 95.32
N ALA A 16 -52.61 79.98 96.12
CA ALA A 16 -51.95 79.00 96.98
C ALA A 16 -51.00 78.06 96.19
N PRO A 17 -49.82 77.71 96.73
CA PRO A 17 -48.89 76.82 96.07
C PRO A 17 -49.51 75.42 95.87
N ILE A 18 -49.50 74.91 94.65
CA ILE A 18 -49.94 73.56 94.30
C ILE A 18 -48.70 72.75 93.96
N GLU A 19 -48.48 71.69 94.73
CA GLU A 19 -47.50 70.67 94.38
C GLU A 19 -48.01 69.88 93.17
N GLN A 20 -47.31 69.99 92.05
CA GLN A 20 -47.60 69.17 90.88
C GLN A 20 -47.04 67.76 91.10
N ARG A 21 -47.85 66.75 90.78
CA ARG A 21 -47.34 65.36 90.73
C ARG A 21 -46.48 65.19 89.49
N PRO A 22 -45.25 64.66 89.59
CA PRO A 22 -44.51 64.23 88.42
C PRO A 22 -45.24 63.02 87.79
N GLY A 23 -45.67 63.14 86.52
CA GLY A 23 -46.34 62.05 85.81
C GLY A 23 -47.17 62.48 84.60
N ARG A 24 -47.63 61.52 83.79
CA ARG A 24 -48.56 61.77 82.67
C ARG A 24 -49.95 62.09 83.22
N GLY A 25 -50.34 63.36 83.14
CA GLY A 25 -51.66 63.83 83.53
C GLY A 25 -51.80 65.34 83.32
N ARG A 26 -53.04 65.84 83.29
CA ARG A 26 -53.27 67.29 83.19
C ARG A 26 -52.75 67.97 84.47
N PRO A 27 -51.87 68.98 84.38
CA PRO A 27 -51.40 69.72 85.55
C PRO A 27 -52.58 70.25 86.39
N ARG A 28 -52.45 70.16 87.71
CA ARG A 28 -53.48 70.63 88.63
C ARG A 28 -53.50 72.15 88.63
N ALA A 29 -54.62 72.74 88.20
CA ALA A 29 -54.76 74.19 88.11
C ALA A 29 -55.35 74.83 89.39
N TYR A 30 -55.88 74.01 90.32
CA TYR A 30 -56.57 74.45 91.54
C TYR A 30 -56.06 73.64 92.74
N CYS A 31 -56.04 74.27 93.93
CA CYS A 31 -55.63 73.62 95.16
C CYS A 31 -56.67 72.60 95.63
N LEU A 32 -56.22 71.56 96.34
CA LEU A 32 -57.07 70.52 96.93
C LEU A 32 -57.73 70.98 98.24
N GLN A 33 -57.07 71.88 98.97
CA GLN A 33 -57.45 72.27 100.33
C GLN A 33 -58.68 73.19 100.39
N GLY A 34 -59.17 73.67 99.24
CA GLY A 34 -60.41 74.44 99.16
C GLY A 34 -61.20 74.11 97.90
N ASP A 35 -62.50 74.42 97.93
CA ASP A 35 -63.42 74.29 96.78
C ASP A 35 -63.12 75.29 95.65
N CYS A 36 -61.87 75.77 95.52
CA CYS A 36 -61.44 76.75 94.54
C CYS A 36 -61.77 76.34 93.10
N GLN A 37 -61.75 75.05 92.77
CA GLN A 37 -62.20 74.56 91.47
C GLN A 37 -63.71 74.75 91.27
N ALA A 38 -64.51 74.46 92.30
CA ALA A 38 -65.97 74.60 92.26
C ALA A 38 -66.39 76.08 92.27
N VAL A 39 -65.72 76.92 93.06
CA VAL A 39 -65.93 78.38 93.10
C VAL A 39 -65.56 79.00 91.76
N ALA A 40 -64.37 78.71 91.21
CA ALA A 40 -63.98 79.21 89.90
C ALA A 40 -64.90 78.66 88.76
N LYS A 41 -65.47 77.46 88.92
CA LYS A 41 -66.48 76.93 88.00
C LYS A 41 -67.79 77.72 88.08
N ARG A 42 -68.31 77.95 89.29
CA ARG A 42 -69.50 78.79 89.53
C ARG A 42 -69.32 80.21 89.03
N GLU A 43 -68.15 80.82 89.28
CA GLU A 43 -67.84 82.17 88.83
C GLU A 43 -67.79 82.28 87.30
N ARG A 44 -67.21 81.29 86.60
CA ARG A 44 -67.28 81.22 85.13
C ARG A 44 -68.69 80.99 84.60
N GLU A 45 -69.47 80.13 85.26
CA GLU A 45 -70.87 79.90 84.89
C GLU A 45 -71.70 81.17 85.08
N LEU A 46 -71.48 81.89 86.18
CA LEU A 46 -72.09 83.19 86.45
C LEU A 46 -71.70 84.20 85.36
N ARG A 47 -70.41 84.39 85.07
CA ARG A 47 -69.92 85.29 84.02
C ARG A 47 -70.44 84.94 82.62
N ARG A 48 -70.65 83.64 82.33
CA ARG A 48 -71.26 83.19 81.07
C ARG A 48 -72.77 83.44 81.00
N ALA A 49 -73.44 83.39 82.14
CA ALA A 49 -74.88 83.61 82.26
C ALA A 49 -75.26 85.09 82.46
N THR A 50 -74.28 85.97 82.74
CA THR A 50 -74.49 87.42 82.83
C THR A 50 -75.07 87.95 81.52
N PRO A 51 -76.30 88.53 81.53
CA PRO A 51 -76.87 89.14 80.33
C PRO A 51 -76.06 90.37 79.90
N GLY A 52 -75.91 90.58 78.60
CA GLY A 52 -75.26 91.77 78.04
C GLY A 52 -73.83 91.55 77.55
N LEU A 53 -73.10 92.65 77.39
CA LEU A 53 -71.78 92.71 76.75
C LEU A 53 -70.73 91.88 77.51
N GLU A 54 -70.79 91.86 78.84
CA GLU A 54 -69.84 91.14 79.71
C GLU A 54 -69.91 89.62 79.52
N GLY A 55 -71.11 89.04 79.38
CA GLY A 55 -71.25 87.60 79.14
C GLY A 55 -70.96 87.17 77.70
N VAL A 56 -71.04 88.10 76.74
CA VAL A 56 -70.55 87.87 75.37
C VAL A 56 -69.02 87.93 75.32
N LEU A 57 -68.41 88.90 76.01
CA LEU A 57 -66.95 89.00 76.15
C LEU A 57 -66.36 87.75 76.83
N ALA A 58 -66.95 87.28 77.93
CA ALA A 58 -66.48 86.07 78.62
C ALA A 58 -66.53 84.81 77.73
N ARG A 59 -67.55 84.67 76.86
CA ARG A 59 -67.63 83.56 75.89
C ARG A 59 -66.62 83.70 74.76
N ALA A 60 -66.36 84.93 74.30
CA ALA A 60 -65.33 85.21 73.31
C ALA A 60 -63.94 84.89 73.87
N GLU A 61 -63.63 85.29 75.09
CA GLU A 61 -62.38 84.96 75.80
C GLU A 61 -62.17 83.44 75.92
N GLU A 62 -63.19 82.68 76.34
CA GLU A 62 -63.10 81.21 76.39
C GLU A 62 -62.89 80.57 75.01
N PHE A 63 -63.45 81.16 73.96
CA PHE A 63 -63.23 80.71 72.59
C PHE A 63 -61.81 81.01 72.12
N TYR A 64 -61.28 82.21 72.39
CA TYR A 64 -59.90 82.58 72.11
C TYR A 64 -58.92 81.68 72.87
N GLU A 65 -59.12 81.44 74.17
CA GLU A 65 -58.26 80.53 74.93
C GLU A 65 -58.27 79.09 74.36
N ARG A 66 -59.42 78.64 73.85
CA ARG A 66 -59.53 77.30 73.23
C ARG A 66 -58.82 77.27 71.88
N MET A 67 -58.98 78.31 71.06
CA MET A 67 -58.27 78.46 69.80
C MET A 67 -56.76 78.55 70.01
N GLU A 68 -56.31 79.33 70.99
CA GLU A 68 -54.90 79.49 71.35
C GLU A 68 -54.29 78.16 71.81
N LYS A 69 -54.98 77.42 72.70
CA LYS A 69 -54.53 76.09 73.14
C LYS A 69 -54.55 75.07 71.99
N GLY A 70 -55.54 75.12 71.11
CA GLY A 70 -55.62 74.26 69.92
C GLY A 70 -54.49 74.54 68.93
N MET A 71 -54.26 75.82 68.60
CA MET A 71 -53.18 76.25 67.72
C MET A 71 -51.81 75.96 68.33
N ALA A 72 -51.60 76.20 69.62
CA ALA A 72 -50.37 75.84 70.32
C ALA A 72 -50.14 74.33 70.31
N ALA A 73 -51.17 73.51 70.49
CA ALA A 73 -51.07 72.05 70.42
C ALA A 73 -50.75 71.53 69.01
N THR A 74 -51.15 72.23 67.95
CA THR A 74 -50.79 71.87 66.57
C THR A 74 -49.44 72.44 66.14
N ILE A 75 -49.09 73.63 66.61
CA ILE A 75 -47.84 74.33 66.22
C ILE A 75 -46.66 73.80 67.03
N ALA A 76 -46.82 73.45 68.31
CA ALA A 76 -45.71 73.00 69.13
C ALA A 76 -45.01 71.73 68.59
N PRO A 77 -45.71 70.68 68.12
CA PRO A 77 -45.07 69.53 67.48
C PRO A 77 -44.36 69.91 66.17
N LEU A 78 -44.95 70.80 65.36
CA LEU A 78 -44.32 71.27 64.12
C LEU A 78 -43.06 72.10 64.41
N ALA A 79 -43.12 72.97 65.41
CA ALA A 79 -41.98 73.76 65.86
C ALA A 79 -40.89 72.87 66.45
N GLN A 80 -41.26 71.79 67.15
CA GLN A 80 -40.31 70.82 67.67
C GLN A 80 -39.63 70.03 66.54
N VAL A 81 -40.39 69.52 65.56
CA VAL A 81 -39.81 68.86 64.38
C VAL A 81 -38.92 69.84 63.60
N LEU A 82 -39.36 71.09 63.38
CA LEU A 82 -38.53 72.10 62.72
C LEU A 82 -37.28 72.43 63.52
N ALA A 83 -37.36 72.50 64.85
CA ALA A 83 -36.20 72.73 65.70
C ALA A 83 -35.23 71.54 65.67
N GLU A 84 -35.74 70.31 65.68
CA GLU A 84 -34.92 69.10 65.54
C GLU A 84 -34.24 69.06 64.16
N GLU A 85 -34.98 69.34 63.09
CA GLU A 85 -34.52 69.27 61.70
C GLU A 85 -33.63 70.44 61.25
N LEU A 86 -33.79 71.62 61.86
CA LEU A 86 -32.97 72.82 61.62
C LEU A 86 -31.91 73.03 62.71
N SER A 87 -31.88 72.20 63.75
CA SER A 87 -30.77 72.21 64.71
C SER A 87 -29.47 71.83 63.99
N PRO A 88 -28.32 72.33 64.45
CA PRO A 88 -27.02 71.89 63.92
C PRO A 88 -26.88 70.36 63.91
N ALA A 89 -27.35 69.68 64.97
CA ALA A 89 -27.31 68.22 65.08
C ALA A 89 -28.21 67.51 64.05
N GLY A 90 -29.41 68.01 63.78
CA GLY A 90 -30.31 67.42 62.78
C GLY A 90 -29.82 67.63 61.35
N VAL A 91 -29.25 68.80 61.06
CA VAL A 91 -28.61 69.09 59.78
C VAL A 91 -27.38 68.19 59.58
N GLU A 92 -26.52 68.05 60.59
CA GLU A 92 -25.38 67.12 60.55
C GLU A 92 -25.82 65.68 60.33
N ALA A 93 -26.87 65.21 61.02
CA ALA A 93 -27.42 63.88 60.84
C ALA A 93 -27.93 63.65 59.40
N LYS A 94 -28.62 64.64 58.80
CA LYS A 94 -29.05 64.59 57.39
C LYS A 94 -27.86 64.58 56.44
N LEU A 95 -26.86 65.43 56.68
CA LEU A 95 -25.65 65.45 55.87
C LEU A 95 -24.90 64.11 55.95
N SER A 96 -24.78 63.53 57.13
CA SER A 96 -24.20 62.19 57.32
C SER A 96 -25.02 61.11 56.63
N ALA A 97 -26.35 61.16 56.66
CA ALA A 97 -27.21 60.23 55.93
C ALA A 97 -27.02 60.34 54.41
N VAL A 98 -27.01 61.57 53.87
CA VAL A 98 -26.77 61.81 52.44
C VAL A 98 -25.36 61.41 52.04
N GLN A 99 -24.35 61.67 52.87
CA GLN A 99 -22.98 61.23 52.65
C GLN A 99 -22.89 59.70 52.66
N ALA A 100 -23.54 59.02 53.60
CA ALA A 100 -23.60 57.57 53.65
C ALA A 100 -24.25 56.98 52.40
N GLU A 101 -25.40 57.52 51.98
CA GLU A 101 -26.04 57.12 50.71
C GLU A 101 -25.14 57.36 49.49
N ALA A 102 -24.45 58.50 49.43
CA ALA A 102 -23.53 58.82 48.35
C ALA A 102 -22.34 57.82 48.33
N HIS A 103 -21.78 57.49 49.49
CA HIS A 103 -20.73 56.48 49.61
C HIS A 103 -21.22 55.10 49.18
N THR A 104 -22.45 54.70 49.57
CA THR A 104 -23.07 53.46 49.10
C THR A 104 -23.26 53.44 47.59
N ARG A 105 -23.78 54.52 46.99
CA ARG A 105 -23.94 54.61 45.53
C ARG A 105 -22.62 54.54 44.79
N VAL A 106 -21.57 55.20 45.30
CA VAL A 106 -20.22 55.11 44.73
C VAL A 106 -19.65 53.71 44.88
N ALA A 107 -19.86 53.03 46.01
CA ALA A 107 -19.44 51.65 46.20
C ALA A 107 -20.13 50.71 45.20
N ILE A 108 -21.46 50.83 45.03
CA ILE A 108 -22.22 50.06 44.04
C ILE A 108 -21.68 50.32 42.64
N ALA A 109 -21.53 51.59 42.23
CA ALA A 109 -21.02 51.94 40.91
C ALA A 109 -19.60 51.39 40.66
N ARG A 110 -18.74 51.34 41.68
CA ARG A 110 -17.41 50.72 41.57
C ARG A 110 -17.51 49.20 41.38
N THR A 111 -18.36 48.53 42.16
CA THR A 111 -18.57 47.08 42.01
C THR A 111 -19.18 46.72 40.65
N GLU A 112 -20.14 47.49 40.15
CA GLU A 112 -20.74 47.31 38.83
C GLU A 112 -19.70 47.53 37.72
N ARG A 113 -18.84 48.55 37.86
CA ARG A 113 -17.74 48.79 36.91
C ARG A 113 -16.75 47.62 36.90
N GLU A 114 -16.38 47.11 38.06
CA GLU A 114 -15.48 45.95 38.18
C GLU A 114 -16.11 44.70 37.57
N GLN A 115 -17.39 44.44 37.84
CA GLN A 115 -18.16 43.36 37.20
C GLN A 115 -18.22 43.54 35.68
N ALA A 116 -18.45 44.74 35.17
CA ALA A 116 -18.47 45.01 33.73
C ALA A 116 -17.11 44.73 33.07
N PHE A 117 -16.00 45.12 33.72
CA PHE A 117 -14.66 44.79 33.23
C PHE A 117 -14.39 43.28 33.23
N GLU A 118 -14.84 42.59 34.27
CA GLU A 118 -14.71 41.13 34.36
C GLU A 118 -15.50 40.43 33.25
N GLN A 119 -16.75 40.86 33.00
CA GLN A 119 -17.56 40.34 31.89
C GLN A 119 -16.90 40.58 30.52
N VAL A 120 -16.31 41.75 30.31
CA VAL A 120 -15.55 42.04 29.07
C VAL A 120 -14.31 41.16 28.95
N ARG A 121 -13.61 40.88 30.07
CA ARG A 121 -12.46 39.98 30.08
C ARG A 121 -12.88 38.56 29.70
N LEU A 122 -13.90 38.00 30.35
CA LEU A 122 -14.43 36.68 30.05
C LEU A 122 -14.93 36.58 28.60
N ALA A 123 -15.61 37.61 28.09
CA ALA A 123 -16.04 37.65 26.70
C ALA A 123 -14.86 37.66 25.71
N ARG A 124 -13.77 38.37 26.02
CA ARG A 124 -12.54 38.37 25.21
C ARG A 124 -11.83 37.02 25.23
N GLU A 125 -11.79 36.37 26.39
CA GLU A 125 -11.21 35.03 26.52
C GLU A 125 -12.02 33.98 25.75
N ALA A 126 -13.37 34.01 25.88
CA ALA A 126 -14.28 33.14 25.15
C ALA A 126 -14.18 33.34 23.63
N THR A 127 -14.15 34.58 23.16
CA THR A 127 -13.97 34.87 21.73
C THR A 127 -12.58 34.46 21.22
N GLY A 128 -11.54 34.62 22.04
CA GLY A 128 -10.20 34.12 21.74
C GLY A 128 -10.15 32.59 21.64
N HIS A 129 -10.85 31.89 22.54
CA HIS A 129 -10.95 30.43 22.50
C HIS A 129 -11.71 29.95 21.26
N ALA A 130 -12.89 30.51 20.98
CA ALA A 130 -13.67 30.18 19.79
C ALA A 130 -12.91 30.43 18.48
N ARG A 131 -12.08 31.47 18.40
CA ARG A 131 -11.19 31.70 17.25
C ARG A 131 -10.14 30.60 17.12
N ARG A 132 -9.47 30.22 18.21
CA ARG A 132 -8.48 29.14 18.20
C ARG A 132 -9.09 27.81 17.79
N GLU A 133 -10.29 27.49 18.27
CA GLU A 133 -11.03 26.29 17.88
C GLU A 133 -11.40 26.32 16.40
N ARG A 134 -11.94 27.43 15.91
CA ARG A 134 -12.23 27.60 14.48
C ARG A 134 -10.98 27.42 13.61
N ASP A 135 -9.87 28.04 13.99
CA ASP A 135 -8.61 27.95 13.23
C ASP A 135 -8.01 26.54 13.29
N ALA A 136 -8.19 25.82 14.41
CA ALA A 136 -7.83 24.40 14.51
C ALA A 136 -8.71 23.53 13.60
N MET A 137 -10.02 23.75 13.59
CA MET A 137 -10.96 23.03 12.71
C MET A 137 -10.69 23.33 11.24
N ALA A 138 -10.36 24.58 10.89
CA ALA A 138 -9.99 24.95 9.54
C ALA A 138 -8.74 24.19 9.07
N ARG A 139 -7.70 24.10 9.90
CA ARG A 139 -6.50 23.29 9.60
C ARG A 139 -6.82 21.80 9.44
N GLN A 140 -7.66 21.24 10.31
CA GLN A 140 -8.08 19.84 10.17
C GLN A 140 -8.83 19.58 8.86
N VAL A 141 -9.67 20.52 8.43
CA VAL A 141 -10.38 20.43 7.14
C VAL A 141 -9.41 20.56 5.96
N GLU A 142 -8.42 21.46 6.04
CA GLU A 142 -7.37 21.59 5.03
C GLU A 142 -6.53 20.31 4.93
N GLU A 143 -6.10 19.75 6.06
CA GLU A 143 -5.37 18.47 6.14
C GLU A 143 -6.20 17.33 5.55
N ALA A 144 -7.48 17.20 5.93
CA ALA A 144 -8.36 16.16 5.40
C ALA A 144 -8.61 16.31 3.88
N ASN A 145 -8.69 17.54 3.37
CA ASN A 145 -8.80 17.77 1.93
C ASN A 145 -7.48 17.41 1.21
N ALA A 146 -6.33 17.75 1.78
CA ALA A 146 -5.04 17.39 1.21
C ALA A 146 -4.84 15.85 1.17
N GLU A 147 -5.21 15.15 2.24
CA GLU A 147 -5.20 13.68 2.29
C GLU A 147 -6.14 13.08 1.23
N ARG A 148 -7.35 13.64 1.07
CA ARG A 148 -8.29 13.21 0.04
C ARG A 148 -7.71 13.41 -1.36
N ASP A 149 -7.11 14.56 -1.63
CA ASP A 149 -6.58 14.88 -2.95
C ASP A 149 -5.37 13.99 -3.30
N ILE A 150 -4.52 13.66 -2.31
CA ILE A 150 -3.46 12.65 -2.46
C ILE A 150 -4.07 11.28 -2.77
N ALA A 151 -5.08 10.84 -2.01
CA ALA A 151 -5.73 9.55 -2.23
C ALA A 151 -6.41 9.45 -3.62
N LEU A 152 -6.96 10.55 -4.13
CA LEU A 152 -7.51 10.62 -5.48
C LEU A 152 -6.41 10.51 -6.55
N ALA A 153 -5.30 11.22 -6.38
CA ALA A 153 -4.16 11.14 -7.30
C ALA A 153 -3.54 9.73 -7.34
N ASP A 154 -3.43 9.08 -6.18
CA ASP A 154 -2.96 7.69 -6.09
C ASP A 154 -3.93 6.72 -6.79
N ALA A 155 -5.24 6.92 -6.62
CA ALA A 155 -6.27 6.11 -7.29
C ALA A 155 -6.25 6.30 -8.82
N GLU A 156 -6.04 7.52 -9.30
CA GLU A 156 -5.87 7.83 -10.73
C GLU A 156 -4.62 7.15 -11.29
N THR A 157 -3.48 7.29 -10.60
CA THR A 157 -2.21 6.65 -10.98
C THR A 157 -2.37 5.12 -11.03
N ALA A 158 -3.01 4.52 -10.03
CA ALA A 158 -3.27 3.08 -10.01
C ALA A 158 -4.17 2.63 -11.16
N ARG A 159 -5.18 3.45 -11.52
CA ARG A 159 -6.05 3.18 -12.67
C ARG A 159 -5.28 3.26 -13.99
N GLU A 160 -4.41 4.25 -14.17
CA GLU A 160 -3.57 4.38 -15.36
C GLU A 160 -2.62 3.18 -15.50
N GLN A 161 -1.97 2.77 -14.40
CA GLN A 161 -1.12 1.58 -14.38
C GLN A 161 -1.89 0.30 -14.73
N ALA A 162 -3.11 0.15 -14.19
CA ALA A 162 -3.97 -1.00 -14.51
C ALA A 162 -4.36 -1.02 -15.99
N LEU A 163 -4.70 0.14 -16.58
CA LEU A 163 -5.01 0.25 -18.01
C LEU A 163 -3.79 -0.04 -18.89
N ALA A 164 -2.61 0.45 -18.49
CA ALA A 164 -1.36 0.17 -19.18
C ALA A 164 -1.05 -1.34 -19.17
N ALA A 165 -1.18 -1.99 -18.01
CA ALA A 165 -1.00 -3.44 -17.87
C ALA A 165 -2.00 -4.23 -18.72
N LEU A 166 -3.27 -3.80 -18.80
CA LEU A 166 -4.27 -4.43 -19.67
C LEU A 166 -3.92 -4.26 -21.16
N HIS A 167 -3.43 -3.10 -21.57
CA HIS A 167 -2.98 -2.87 -22.95
C HIS A 167 -1.76 -3.72 -23.31
N GLU A 168 -0.80 -3.85 -22.40
CA GLU A 168 0.37 -4.73 -22.58
C GLU A 168 -0.04 -6.20 -22.65
N ALA A 169 -0.93 -6.65 -21.76
CA ALA A 169 -1.50 -7.99 -21.81
C ALA A 169 -2.24 -8.27 -23.13
N ALA A 170 -3.04 -7.32 -23.61
CA ALA A 170 -3.72 -7.45 -24.90
C ALA A 170 -2.74 -7.45 -26.10
N ALA A 171 -1.64 -6.70 -26.01
CA ALA A 171 -0.61 -6.69 -27.04
C ALA A 171 0.17 -8.02 -27.08
N THR A 172 0.55 -8.55 -25.92
CA THR A 172 1.22 -9.85 -25.81
C THR A 172 0.30 -11.00 -26.25
N GLU A 173 -0.99 -10.96 -25.91
CA GLU A 173 -1.97 -11.95 -26.40
C GLU A 173 -2.08 -11.93 -27.93
N ARG A 174 -2.13 -10.74 -28.56
CA ARG A 174 -2.15 -10.62 -30.02
C ARG A 174 -0.88 -11.18 -30.66
N GLN A 175 0.29 -10.90 -30.07
CA GLN A 175 1.56 -11.45 -30.55
C GLN A 175 1.61 -12.98 -30.40
N ALA A 176 1.14 -13.52 -29.28
CA ALA A 176 1.07 -14.96 -29.05
C ALA A 176 0.16 -15.65 -30.06
N LYS A 177 -1.04 -15.10 -30.32
CA LYS A 177 -1.96 -15.61 -31.35
C LYS A 177 -1.34 -15.56 -32.74
N HIS A 178 -0.63 -14.49 -33.08
CA HIS A 178 0.05 -14.38 -34.36
C HIS A 178 1.18 -15.43 -34.50
N ALA A 179 2.01 -15.59 -33.47
CA ALA A 179 3.06 -16.59 -33.44
C ALA A 179 2.52 -18.02 -33.53
N GLU A 180 1.39 -18.32 -32.87
CA GLU A 180 0.68 -19.59 -32.99
C GLU A 180 0.19 -19.84 -34.42
N GLN A 181 -0.45 -18.84 -35.05
CA GLN A 181 -0.91 -18.94 -36.44
C GLN A 181 0.25 -19.17 -37.41
N GLU A 182 1.38 -18.48 -37.22
CA GLU A 182 2.58 -18.71 -38.03
C GLU A 182 3.20 -20.08 -37.82
N ALA A 183 3.25 -20.56 -36.57
CA ALA A 183 3.74 -21.89 -36.24
C ALA A 183 2.85 -22.96 -36.88
N ARG A 184 1.51 -22.78 -36.82
CA ARG A 184 0.55 -23.65 -37.48
C ARG A 184 0.72 -23.66 -39.00
N ARG A 185 0.85 -22.50 -39.64
CA ARG A 185 1.13 -22.41 -41.10
C ARG A 185 2.45 -23.09 -41.47
N ARG A 186 3.49 -22.96 -40.63
CA ARG A 186 4.77 -23.66 -40.82
C ARG A 186 4.62 -25.17 -40.70
N ALA A 187 3.86 -25.65 -39.72
CA ALA A 187 3.56 -27.07 -39.55
C ALA A 187 2.78 -27.64 -40.75
N GLU A 188 1.71 -26.96 -41.17
CA GLU A 188 0.91 -27.36 -42.35
C GLU A 188 1.77 -27.41 -43.62
N ARG A 189 2.67 -26.44 -43.84
CA ARG A 189 3.63 -26.47 -44.95
C ARG A 189 4.63 -27.63 -44.84
N ALA A 190 5.12 -27.92 -43.64
CA ALA A 190 6.03 -29.04 -43.42
C ALA A 190 5.34 -30.39 -43.66
N GLU A 191 4.07 -30.53 -43.25
CA GLU A 191 3.26 -31.71 -43.53
C GLU A 191 3.00 -31.87 -45.03
N MET A 192 2.59 -30.81 -45.72
CA MET A 192 2.42 -30.85 -47.18
C MET A 192 3.71 -31.21 -47.92
N ALA A 193 4.85 -30.68 -47.47
CA ALA A 193 6.16 -31.00 -48.04
C ALA A 193 6.55 -32.47 -47.78
N ARG A 194 6.29 -32.98 -46.57
CA ARG A 194 6.48 -34.39 -46.23
C ARG A 194 5.61 -35.29 -47.11
N ASP A 195 4.33 -34.98 -47.25
CA ASP A 195 3.40 -35.79 -48.03
C ASP A 195 3.73 -35.74 -49.54
N ALA A 196 4.23 -34.60 -50.05
CA ALA A 196 4.79 -34.51 -51.39
C ALA A 196 6.04 -35.40 -51.56
N ALA A 197 6.98 -35.35 -50.61
CA ALA A 197 8.18 -36.19 -50.66
C ALA A 197 7.86 -37.69 -50.55
N VAL A 198 6.87 -38.07 -49.73
CA VAL A 198 6.40 -39.46 -49.63
C VAL A 198 5.78 -39.92 -50.95
N ARG A 199 4.96 -39.08 -51.61
CA ARG A 199 4.41 -39.40 -52.94
C ARG A 199 5.50 -39.53 -54.00
N GLU A 200 6.44 -38.59 -54.06
CA GLU A 200 7.57 -38.66 -55.00
C GLU A 200 8.40 -39.94 -54.77
N MET A 201 8.65 -40.31 -53.51
CA MET A 201 9.35 -41.56 -53.19
C MET A 201 8.54 -42.79 -53.57
N ALA A 202 7.21 -42.79 -53.36
CA ALA A 202 6.35 -43.88 -53.78
C ALA A 202 6.36 -44.04 -55.32
N GLU A 203 6.23 -42.95 -56.07
CA GLU A 203 6.33 -42.94 -57.54
C GLU A 203 7.70 -43.45 -58.02
N ARG A 204 8.79 -43.07 -57.34
CA ARG A 204 10.14 -43.58 -57.64
C ARG A 204 10.29 -45.07 -57.35
N VAL A 205 9.68 -45.57 -56.27
CA VAL A 205 9.69 -47.00 -55.93
C VAL A 205 8.87 -47.77 -56.96
N GLU A 206 7.67 -47.31 -57.33
CA GLU A 206 6.85 -47.93 -58.37
C GLU A 206 7.57 -47.95 -59.73
N ALA A 207 8.23 -46.85 -60.11
CA ALA A 207 9.04 -46.80 -61.33
C ALA A 207 10.22 -47.79 -61.28
N ALA A 208 10.95 -47.85 -60.17
CA ALA A 208 12.05 -48.80 -59.98
C ALA A 208 11.57 -50.27 -59.97
N GLU A 209 10.39 -50.53 -59.41
CA GLU A 209 9.75 -51.85 -59.45
C GLU A 209 9.34 -52.22 -60.88
N ALA A 210 8.77 -51.30 -61.65
CA ALA A 210 8.43 -51.50 -63.06
C ALA A 210 9.68 -51.76 -63.91
N GLU A 211 10.75 -50.99 -63.73
CA GLU A 211 12.04 -51.21 -64.38
C GLU A 211 12.63 -52.58 -64.00
N ALA A 212 12.57 -52.95 -62.71
CA ALA A 212 13.04 -54.25 -62.24
C ALA A 212 12.21 -55.41 -62.83
N GLN A 213 10.89 -55.25 -62.95
CA GLN A 213 10.02 -56.23 -63.61
C GLN A 213 10.35 -56.34 -65.10
N GLN A 214 10.56 -55.22 -65.79
CA GLN A 214 10.95 -55.21 -67.20
C GLN A 214 12.32 -55.85 -67.41
N ALA A 215 13.29 -55.56 -66.55
CA ALA A 215 14.61 -56.20 -66.58
C ALA A 215 14.52 -57.72 -66.31
N ARG A 216 13.66 -58.16 -65.40
CA ARG A 216 13.39 -59.59 -65.17
C ARG A 216 12.73 -60.25 -66.38
N ALA A 217 11.74 -59.59 -67.00
CA ALA A 217 11.08 -60.09 -68.19
C ALA A 217 12.08 -60.22 -69.36
N GLN A 218 12.95 -59.22 -69.54
CA GLN A 218 14.03 -59.26 -70.52
C GLN A 218 15.00 -60.39 -70.21
N ALA A 219 15.43 -60.55 -68.95
CA ALA A 219 16.32 -61.64 -68.56
C ALA A 219 15.71 -63.03 -68.81
N VAL A 220 14.40 -63.20 -68.60
CA VAL A 220 13.69 -64.44 -68.93
C VAL A 220 13.62 -64.67 -70.44
N GLN A 221 13.38 -63.61 -71.23
CA GLN A 221 13.44 -63.71 -72.69
C GLN A 221 14.85 -64.10 -73.14
N ASP A 222 15.88 -63.40 -72.67
CA ASP A 222 17.29 -63.66 -73.01
C ASP A 222 17.70 -65.08 -72.61
N GLN A 223 17.22 -65.59 -71.47
CA GLN A 223 17.36 -67.00 -71.09
C GLN A 223 16.67 -67.93 -72.08
N GLY A 224 15.44 -67.60 -72.50
CA GLY A 224 14.72 -68.36 -73.54
C GLY A 224 15.46 -68.40 -74.88
N TRP A 225 16.01 -67.25 -75.32
CA TRP A 225 16.85 -67.17 -76.52
C TRP A 225 18.14 -67.97 -76.35
N ALA A 226 18.79 -67.91 -75.18
CA ALA A 226 19.99 -68.70 -74.90
C ALA A 226 19.70 -70.20 -74.86
N GLU A 227 18.56 -70.62 -74.31
CA GLU A 227 18.10 -72.00 -74.30
C GLU A 227 17.80 -72.48 -75.73
N GLN A 228 17.11 -71.68 -76.53
CA GLN A 228 16.86 -71.97 -77.96
C GLN A 228 18.17 -72.09 -78.73
N ALA A 229 19.11 -71.15 -78.55
CA ALA A 229 20.43 -71.23 -79.17
C ALA A 229 21.22 -72.47 -78.72
N ARG A 230 21.05 -72.93 -77.47
CA ARG A 230 21.63 -74.20 -76.99
C ARG A 230 20.98 -75.40 -77.65
N VAL A 231 19.65 -75.43 -77.74
CA VAL A 231 18.92 -76.51 -78.43
C VAL A 231 19.30 -76.55 -79.91
N GLU A 232 19.36 -75.41 -80.59
CA GLU A 232 19.81 -75.32 -81.98
C GLU A 232 21.26 -75.76 -82.14
N ARG A 233 22.15 -75.36 -81.22
CA ARG A 233 23.54 -75.83 -81.21
C ARG A 233 23.61 -77.34 -80.99
N ASP A 234 22.84 -77.89 -80.07
CA ASP A 234 22.85 -79.32 -79.75
C ASP A 234 22.23 -80.14 -80.88
N GLN A 235 21.21 -79.60 -81.56
CA GLN A 235 20.67 -80.15 -82.80
C GLN A 235 21.68 -80.08 -83.94
N ALA A 236 22.40 -78.97 -84.09
CA ALA A 236 23.48 -78.83 -85.06
C ALA A 236 24.65 -79.78 -84.76
N GLN A 237 24.99 -79.99 -83.49
CA GLN A 237 25.99 -80.97 -83.05
C GLN A 237 25.53 -82.40 -83.26
N SER A 238 24.25 -82.71 -83.03
CA SER A 238 23.67 -84.02 -83.32
C SER A 238 23.60 -84.27 -84.83
N ALA A 239 23.21 -83.28 -85.63
CA ALA A 239 23.22 -83.36 -87.09
C ALA A 239 24.65 -83.45 -87.64
N ALA A 240 25.60 -82.73 -87.05
CA ALA A 240 27.03 -82.86 -87.36
C ALA A 240 27.58 -84.22 -86.92
N GLY A 241 27.12 -84.78 -85.80
CA GLY A 241 27.44 -86.13 -85.35
C GLY A 241 26.90 -87.19 -86.30
N ILE A 242 25.67 -87.06 -86.78
CA ILE A 242 25.06 -87.94 -87.80
C ILE A 242 25.77 -87.78 -89.14
N ALA A 243 26.16 -86.56 -89.52
CA ALA A 243 26.93 -86.30 -90.73
C ALA A 243 28.36 -86.85 -90.64
N GLU A 244 28.97 -86.80 -89.45
CA GLU A 244 30.29 -87.37 -89.21
C GLU A 244 30.25 -88.89 -89.09
N GLU A 245 29.20 -89.48 -88.51
CA GLU A 245 28.96 -90.93 -88.56
C GLU A 245 28.71 -91.39 -89.99
N ALA A 246 27.96 -90.64 -90.80
CA ALA A 246 27.80 -90.89 -92.22
C ALA A 246 29.10 -90.71 -93.02
N ARG A 247 29.95 -89.73 -92.64
CA ARG A 247 31.30 -89.58 -93.21
C ARG A 247 32.22 -90.72 -92.79
N VAL A 248 32.22 -91.14 -91.53
CA VAL A 248 33.02 -92.25 -91.01
C VAL A 248 32.57 -93.58 -91.60
N GLU A 249 31.28 -93.79 -91.88
CA GLU A 249 30.77 -94.98 -92.56
C GLU A 249 31.16 -94.97 -94.06
N ALA A 250 31.09 -93.80 -94.72
CA ALA A 250 31.59 -93.61 -96.09
C ALA A 250 33.12 -93.72 -96.19
N GLU A 251 33.83 -93.28 -95.16
CA GLU A 251 35.28 -93.34 -95.04
C GLU A 251 35.74 -94.75 -94.64
N ARG A 252 34.96 -95.53 -93.87
CA ARG A 252 35.19 -96.97 -93.67
C ARG A 252 34.99 -97.78 -94.95
N ALA A 253 34.06 -97.37 -95.81
CA ALA A 253 33.90 -97.95 -97.15
C ALA A 253 35.06 -97.54 -98.11
N ALA A 254 35.64 -96.35 -97.94
CA ALA A 254 36.79 -95.88 -98.71
C ALA A 254 38.15 -96.43 -98.19
N VAL A 255 38.31 -96.57 -96.88
CA VAL A 255 39.52 -97.09 -96.21
C VAL A 255 39.66 -98.61 -96.41
N ALA A 256 38.58 -99.36 -96.62
CA ALA A 256 38.68 -100.77 -97.06
C ALA A 256 39.27 -100.92 -98.48
N SER A 257 39.17 -99.88 -99.31
CA SER A 257 39.74 -99.78 -100.66
C SER A 257 41.17 -99.20 -100.62
N ASP A 258 41.44 -98.23 -99.75
CA ASP A 258 42.73 -97.53 -99.64
C ASP A 258 43.76 -98.22 -98.72
N ALA A 259 43.33 -99.07 -97.77
CA ALA A 259 44.24 -99.85 -96.92
C ALA A 259 45.03 -100.94 -97.67
N ARG A 260 44.72 -101.19 -98.95
CA ARG A 260 45.56 -102.02 -99.85
C ARG A 260 46.57 -101.21 -100.66
N ALA A 261 46.45 -99.89 -100.71
CA ALA A 261 47.36 -98.98 -101.42
C ALA A 261 48.32 -98.23 -100.47
N GLN A 262 47.89 -97.88 -99.25
CA GLN A 262 48.66 -97.08 -98.29
C GLN A 262 49.68 -97.88 -97.43
N ALA A 263 49.77 -99.20 -97.60
CA ALA A 263 50.85 -100.01 -96.99
C ALA A 263 52.24 -99.73 -97.61
N ILE A 264 52.29 -99.03 -98.76
CA ILE A 264 53.53 -98.75 -99.50
C ILE A 264 54.04 -97.31 -99.30
N GLU A 265 53.20 -96.35 -98.87
CA GLU A 265 53.61 -94.94 -98.69
C GLU A 265 53.81 -94.51 -97.23
N ALA A 266 53.29 -95.27 -96.24
CA ALA A 266 53.35 -94.93 -94.82
C ALA A 266 54.74 -95.14 -94.14
N GLU A 267 55.76 -95.61 -94.86
CA GLU A 267 57.14 -95.60 -94.37
C GLU A 267 57.86 -94.25 -94.59
N ARG A 268 57.43 -93.41 -95.54
CA ARG A 268 58.23 -92.25 -95.96
C ARG A 268 57.92 -90.96 -95.21
N ASP A 269 56.68 -90.71 -94.84
CA ASP A 269 56.27 -89.39 -94.34
C ASP A 269 56.21 -89.28 -92.79
N ARG A 270 56.48 -90.39 -92.09
CA ARG A 270 56.67 -90.45 -90.64
C ARG A 270 57.98 -89.79 -90.15
N ALA A 271 58.84 -89.33 -91.05
CA ALA A 271 60.14 -88.77 -90.71
C ALA A 271 60.16 -87.22 -90.61
N MET A 272 59.32 -86.49 -91.35
CA MET A 272 59.49 -85.03 -91.48
C MET A 272 58.55 -84.15 -90.64
N ALA A 273 57.35 -84.61 -90.27
CA ALA A 273 56.38 -83.72 -89.59
C ALA A 273 56.52 -83.65 -88.05
N ARG A 274 57.39 -84.48 -87.45
CA ARG A 274 57.59 -84.55 -85.99
C ARG A 274 58.57 -83.52 -85.42
N ALA A 275 59.23 -82.69 -86.24
CA ALA A 275 60.27 -81.78 -85.76
C ALA A 275 59.82 -80.32 -85.52
N ASP A 276 58.84 -79.79 -86.28
CA ASP A 276 58.62 -78.33 -86.35
C ASP A 276 57.44 -77.77 -85.53
N ALA A 277 56.57 -78.62 -84.97
CA ALA A 277 55.36 -78.17 -84.28
C ALA A 277 55.55 -77.94 -82.77
N GLU A 278 56.51 -78.62 -82.13
CA GLU A 278 56.63 -78.62 -80.66
C GLU A 278 57.38 -77.38 -80.10
N ALA A 279 58.10 -76.63 -80.94
CA ALA A 279 58.94 -75.50 -80.53
C ALA A 279 58.18 -74.17 -80.34
N ARG A 280 57.02 -73.99 -80.99
CA ARG A 280 56.29 -72.69 -80.98
C ARG A 280 55.29 -72.54 -79.83
N ALA A 281 54.77 -73.63 -79.28
CA ALA A 281 53.72 -73.58 -78.24
C ALA A 281 54.22 -73.21 -76.83
N ARG A 282 55.55 -73.18 -76.57
CA ARG A 282 56.11 -72.93 -75.22
C ARG A 282 56.49 -71.47 -74.94
N GLY A 283 56.50 -70.59 -75.95
CA GLY A 283 56.95 -69.19 -75.80
C GLY A 283 55.85 -68.21 -75.36
N GLU A 284 54.61 -68.45 -75.77
CA GLU A 284 53.52 -67.47 -75.63
C GLU A 284 52.88 -67.47 -74.22
N ALA A 285 52.93 -68.59 -73.50
CA ALA A 285 52.33 -68.74 -72.18
C ALA A 285 53.11 -68.07 -71.02
N VAL A 286 54.34 -67.60 -71.24
CA VAL A 286 55.21 -67.01 -70.20
C VAL A 286 55.15 -65.46 -70.19
N ALA A 287 54.74 -64.83 -71.29
CA ALA A 287 54.67 -63.38 -71.41
C ALA A 287 53.43 -62.78 -70.72
N GLU A 288 52.31 -63.48 -70.70
CA GLU A 288 51.03 -62.98 -70.15
C GLU A 288 51.00 -62.93 -68.60
N VAL A 289 51.80 -63.76 -67.93
CA VAL A 289 51.82 -63.88 -66.45
C VAL A 289 52.69 -62.80 -65.79
N THR A 290 53.65 -62.22 -66.50
CA THR A 290 54.55 -61.18 -65.95
C THR A 290 53.95 -59.78 -66.02
N GLU A 291 53.08 -59.51 -66.99
CA GLU A 291 52.44 -58.20 -67.18
C GLU A 291 51.33 -57.95 -66.13
N ALA A 292 50.55 -58.99 -65.78
CA ALA A 292 49.52 -58.91 -64.73
C ALA A 292 50.10 -58.66 -63.32
N ARG A 293 51.31 -59.15 -63.01
CA ARG A 293 51.96 -58.96 -61.70
C ARG A 293 52.54 -57.56 -61.49
N THR A 294 52.90 -56.84 -62.56
CA THR A 294 53.47 -55.49 -62.46
C THR A 294 52.40 -54.40 -62.30
N GLN A 295 51.18 -54.64 -62.77
CA GLN A 295 50.04 -53.73 -62.58
C GLN A 295 49.46 -53.82 -61.16
N ALA A 296 49.42 -55.02 -60.56
CA ALA A 296 48.97 -55.21 -59.17
C ALA A 296 49.88 -54.50 -58.14
N ALA A 297 51.20 -54.53 -58.33
CA ALA A 297 52.17 -53.90 -57.42
C ALA A 297 52.16 -52.34 -57.47
N ARG A 298 51.67 -51.75 -58.56
CA ARG A 298 51.52 -50.28 -58.70
C ARG A 298 50.25 -49.77 -58.02
N ALA A 299 49.18 -50.56 -58.00
CA ALA A 299 47.93 -50.23 -57.31
C ALA A 299 48.08 -50.28 -55.77
N GLU A 300 48.83 -51.24 -55.22
CA GLU A 300 49.09 -51.34 -53.77
C GLU A 300 49.93 -50.17 -53.23
N LYS A 301 50.90 -49.65 -54.00
CA LYS A 301 51.69 -48.48 -53.59
C LYS A 301 50.87 -47.19 -53.55
N GLN A 302 49.91 -47.02 -54.47
CA GLN A 302 49.04 -45.85 -54.49
C GLN A 302 47.96 -45.89 -53.39
N ALA A 303 47.48 -47.09 -53.02
CA ALA A 303 46.57 -47.28 -51.89
C ALA A 303 47.24 -46.96 -50.54
N ALA A 304 48.49 -47.40 -50.32
CA ALA A 304 49.23 -47.14 -49.07
C ALA A 304 49.63 -45.66 -48.86
N GLU A 305 49.83 -44.89 -49.94
CA GLU A 305 50.10 -43.45 -49.86
C GLU A 305 48.82 -42.61 -49.63
N ALA A 306 47.68 -43.07 -50.15
CA ALA A 306 46.37 -42.47 -49.86
C ALA A 306 45.96 -42.67 -48.39
N GLU A 307 46.19 -43.86 -47.82
CA GLU A 307 45.93 -44.17 -46.41
C GLU A 307 46.80 -43.34 -45.44
N LYS A 308 48.07 -43.10 -45.78
CA LYS A 308 48.95 -42.23 -44.98
C LYS A 308 48.54 -40.75 -45.02
N ARG A 309 47.88 -40.29 -46.09
CA ARG A 309 47.35 -38.91 -46.19
C ARG A 309 46.03 -38.75 -45.42
N THR A 310 45.13 -39.73 -45.47
CA THR A 310 43.87 -39.71 -44.71
C THR A 310 44.11 -39.86 -43.20
N ALA A 311 45.06 -40.69 -42.78
CA ALA A 311 45.45 -40.82 -41.37
C ALA A 311 46.07 -39.53 -40.78
N ARG A 312 46.83 -38.76 -41.58
CA ARG A 312 47.39 -37.47 -41.15
C ARG A 312 46.31 -36.37 -41.06
N GLN A 313 45.35 -36.37 -41.99
CA GLN A 313 44.23 -35.42 -41.99
C GLN A 313 43.24 -35.68 -40.83
N LEU A 314 43.01 -36.95 -40.48
CA LEU A 314 42.18 -37.31 -39.32
C LEU A 314 42.88 -36.96 -37.99
N ALA A 315 44.19 -37.16 -37.87
CA ALA A 315 44.94 -36.78 -36.67
C ALA A 315 45.06 -35.25 -36.46
N GLU A 316 45.11 -34.44 -37.54
CA GLU A 316 45.05 -32.97 -37.45
C GLU A 316 43.65 -32.45 -37.18
N ALA A 317 42.61 -33.13 -37.69
CA ALA A 317 41.21 -32.81 -37.38
C ALA A 317 40.89 -33.09 -35.90
N GLU A 318 41.37 -34.22 -35.35
CA GLU A 318 41.21 -34.58 -33.93
C GLU A 318 41.98 -33.64 -32.99
N LYS A 319 43.18 -33.17 -33.37
CA LYS A 319 43.91 -32.14 -32.60
C LYS A 319 43.21 -30.78 -32.62
N ARG A 320 42.51 -30.43 -33.70
CA ARG A 320 41.72 -29.18 -33.79
C ARG A 320 40.40 -29.26 -33.04
N THR A 321 39.76 -30.43 -32.96
CA THR A 321 38.53 -30.62 -32.18
C THR A 321 38.83 -30.71 -30.68
N THR A 322 39.88 -31.42 -30.27
CA THR A 322 40.31 -31.46 -28.86
C THR A 322 40.74 -30.10 -28.33
N LYS A 323 41.45 -29.28 -29.13
CA LYS A 323 41.81 -27.89 -28.77
C LYS A 323 40.57 -26.96 -28.67
N LYS A 324 39.59 -27.09 -29.57
CA LYS A 324 38.33 -26.33 -29.49
C LYS A 324 37.47 -26.75 -28.29
N ILE A 325 37.49 -28.04 -27.93
CA ILE A 325 36.77 -28.56 -26.77
C ILE A 325 37.46 -28.14 -25.46
N SER A 326 38.79 -28.09 -25.40
CA SER A 326 39.51 -27.58 -24.23
C SER A 326 39.32 -26.07 -24.06
N GLU A 327 39.39 -25.27 -25.13
CA GLU A 327 39.13 -23.82 -25.08
C GLU A 327 37.65 -23.50 -24.76
N ALA A 328 36.70 -24.34 -25.19
CA ALA A 328 35.29 -24.19 -24.82
C ALA A 328 35.03 -24.59 -23.36
N ARG A 329 35.73 -25.62 -22.85
CA ARG A 329 35.69 -25.99 -21.42
C ARG A 329 36.31 -24.92 -20.54
N GLU A 330 37.43 -24.33 -20.95
CA GLU A 330 38.13 -23.29 -20.20
C GLU A 330 37.26 -22.02 -20.10
N ARG A 331 36.66 -21.58 -21.23
CA ARG A 331 35.70 -20.46 -21.22
C ARG A 331 34.42 -20.77 -20.44
N ALA A 332 33.98 -22.02 -20.38
CA ALA A 332 32.85 -22.43 -19.55
C ALA A 332 33.23 -22.42 -18.05
N THR A 333 34.44 -22.85 -17.68
CA THR A 333 34.92 -22.78 -16.31
C THR A 333 35.13 -21.34 -15.83
N THR A 334 35.63 -20.43 -16.68
CA THR A 334 35.77 -19.01 -16.35
C THR A 334 34.40 -18.36 -16.12
N LYS A 335 33.41 -18.65 -16.97
CA LYS A 335 32.04 -18.14 -16.79
C LYS A 335 31.34 -18.71 -15.56
N VAL A 336 31.62 -19.96 -15.18
CA VAL A 336 31.09 -20.54 -13.95
C VAL A 336 31.77 -19.93 -12.72
N SER A 337 33.07 -19.63 -12.76
CA SER A 337 33.76 -18.93 -11.66
C SER A 337 33.33 -17.46 -11.52
N GLU A 338 33.06 -16.77 -12.63
CA GLU A 338 32.53 -15.40 -12.63
C GLU A 338 31.09 -15.38 -12.07
N ALA A 339 30.22 -16.30 -12.50
CA ALA A 339 28.88 -16.42 -11.96
C ALA A 339 28.85 -16.86 -10.48
N GLN A 340 29.85 -17.62 -10.03
CA GLN A 340 30.02 -17.96 -8.60
C GLN A 340 30.49 -16.75 -7.78
N ALA A 341 31.40 -15.93 -8.32
CA ALA A 341 31.84 -14.69 -7.68
C ALA A 341 30.69 -13.68 -7.56
N GLU A 342 29.89 -13.49 -8.61
CA GLU A 342 28.70 -12.62 -8.58
C GLU A 342 27.63 -13.12 -7.58
N ARG A 343 27.44 -14.44 -7.49
CA ARG A 343 26.53 -15.04 -6.50
C ARG A 343 27.01 -14.83 -5.06
N ASP A 344 28.30 -14.97 -4.83
CA ASP A 344 28.87 -14.83 -3.49
C ASP A 344 28.95 -13.34 -3.07
N GLU A 345 29.14 -12.41 -4.01
CA GLU A 345 29.00 -10.97 -3.79
C GLU A 345 27.56 -10.57 -3.46
N ALA A 346 26.57 -11.10 -4.19
CA ALA A 346 25.15 -10.89 -3.88
C ALA A 346 24.76 -11.48 -2.51
N ARG A 347 25.37 -12.59 -2.09
CA ARG A 347 25.19 -13.17 -0.75
C ARG A 347 25.83 -12.32 0.34
N MET A 348 27.01 -11.74 0.11
CA MET A 348 27.63 -10.80 1.05
C MET A 348 26.80 -9.51 1.18
N GLN A 349 26.25 -8.99 0.09
CA GLN A 349 25.34 -7.84 0.13
C GLN A 349 24.05 -8.16 0.88
N LEU A 350 23.45 -9.32 0.64
CA LEU A 350 22.28 -9.78 1.38
C LEU A 350 22.59 -9.97 2.88
N ALA A 351 23.75 -10.52 3.23
CA ALA A 351 24.17 -10.66 4.62
C ALA A 351 24.41 -9.31 5.30
N MET A 352 25.01 -8.34 4.59
CA MET A 352 25.18 -6.97 5.12
C MET A 352 23.83 -6.26 5.32
N GLU A 353 22.88 -6.42 4.39
CA GLU A 353 21.53 -5.87 4.57
C GLU A 353 20.75 -6.56 5.69
N GLN A 354 20.92 -7.88 5.85
CA GLN A 354 20.36 -8.61 6.99
C GLN A 354 20.94 -8.15 8.32
N MET A 355 22.24 -7.82 8.37
CA MET A 355 22.90 -7.28 9.55
C MET A 355 22.48 -5.83 9.84
N ARG A 356 22.27 -5.00 8.81
CA ARG A 356 21.67 -3.66 8.94
C ARG A 356 20.24 -3.73 9.47
N LEU A 357 19.45 -4.71 9.01
CA LEU A 357 18.09 -4.93 9.49
C LEU A 357 18.05 -5.50 10.91
N SER A 358 19.00 -6.33 11.33
CA SER A 358 19.09 -6.78 12.72
C SER A 358 19.48 -5.62 13.64
N ASP A 359 20.43 -4.79 13.22
CA ASP A 359 20.90 -3.63 13.99
C ASP A 359 19.80 -2.56 14.13
N LEU A 360 19.03 -2.30 13.06
CA LEU A 360 17.86 -1.43 13.12
C LEU A 360 16.72 -2.01 13.98
N ARG A 361 16.57 -3.34 14.03
CA ARG A 361 15.60 -3.99 14.93
C ARG A 361 16.04 -3.90 16.38
N GLU A 362 17.32 -4.08 16.69
CA GLU A 362 17.85 -3.88 18.04
C GLU A 362 17.72 -2.41 18.47
N GLN A 363 18.01 -1.46 17.59
CA GLN A 363 17.77 -0.03 17.87
C GLN A 363 16.28 0.28 18.10
N ALA A 364 15.37 -0.36 17.36
CA ALA A 364 13.93 -0.20 17.60
C ALA A 364 13.46 -0.85 18.90
N GLU A 365 14.03 -1.99 19.30
CA GLU A 365 13.78 -2.63 20.60
C GLU A 365 14.32 -1.77 21.75
N VAL A 366 15.52 -1.19 21.62
CA VAL A 366 16.10 -0.25 22.59
C VAL A 366 15.22 0.99 22.72
N LEU A 367 14.79 1.60 21.60
CA LEU A 367 13.89 2.76 21.64
C LEU A 367 12.50 2.42 22.21
N ARG A 368 12.00 1.19 22.00
CA ARG A 368 10.76 0.71 22.65
C ARG A 368 10.95 0.49 24.16
N ALA A 369 12.10 -0.04 24.58
CA ALA A 369 12.44 -0.22 25.98
C ALA A 369 12.63 1.13 26.70
N GLU A 370 13.26 2.10 26.04
CA GLU A 370 13.39 3.48 26.54
C GLU A 370 12.02 4.17 26.61
N ALA A 371 11.15 3.99 25.60
CA ALA A 371 9.77 4.49 25.66
C ALA A 371 8.95 3.81 26.77
N ALA A 372 9.16 2.53 27.03
CA ALA A 372 8.54 1.81 28.15
C ALA A 372 9.07 2.32 29.50
N GLN A 373 10.37 2.56 29.65
CA GLN A 373 10.95 3.16 30.85
C GLN A 373 10.48 4.60 31.07
N LEU A 374 10.31 5.40 30.01
CA LEU A 374 9.76 6.75 30.11
C LEU A 374 8.28 6.72 30.51
N ARG A 375 7.51 5.72 30.06
CA ARG A 375 6.14 5.49 30.52
C ARG A 375 6.09 5.03 31.97
N GLU A 376 6.97 4.13 32.42
CA GLU A 376 7.06 3.75 33.83
C GLU A 376 7.49 4.92 34.72
N ARG A 377 8.42 5.78 34.27
CA ARG A 377 8.81 7.00 34.97
C ARG A 377 7.68 8.03 35.03
N ALA A 378 6.88 8.15 33.98
CA ALA A 378 5.69 9.00 33.97
C ALA A 378 4.61 8.46 34.92
N VAL A 379 4.35 7.14 34.89
CA VAL A 379 3.37 6.49 35.78
C VAL A 379 3.81 6.54 37.24
N THR A 380 5.09 6.34 37.55
CA THR A 380 5.60 6.49 38.93
C THR A 380 5.65 7.94 39.40
N ALA A 381 5.85 8.91 38.50
CA ALA A 381 5.72 10.34 38.81
C ALA A 381 4.25 10.71 39.08
N GLU A 382 3.29 10.16 38.33
CA GLU A 382 1.86 10.34 38.59
C GLU A 382 1.40 9.66 39.88
N LEU A 383 1.92 8.46 40.20
CA LEU A 383 1.63 7.78 41.46
C LEU A 383 2.24 8.52 42.68
N ARG A 384 3.40 9.18 42.55
CA ARG A 384 3.91 10.09 43.60
C ARG A 384 3.10 11.39 43.70
N ALA A 385 2.61 11.93 42.59
CA ALA A 385 1.76 13.11 42.58
C ALA A 385 0.32 12.82 43.07
N ALA A 386 -0.11 11.56 43.03
CA ALA A 386 -1.35 11.06 43.63
C ALA A 386 -1.19 10.74 45.12
N ALA A 387 -0.06 10.16 45.54
CA ALA A 387 0.24 9.89 46.95
C ALA A 387 0.55 11.16 47.78
N GLY A 388 0.92 12.27 47.12
CA GLY A 388 1.07 13.59 47.75
C GLY A 388 -0.25 14.35 47.98
N ARG A 389 -1.40 13.81 47.53
CA ARG A 389 -2.73 14.46 47.64
C ARG A 389 -3.69 13.80 48.63
N SER A 390 -3.22 12.84 49.42
CA SER A 390 -3.95 12.25 50.54
C SER A 390 -3.18 12.48 51.85
N GLY A 391 -3.25 13.69 52.39
CA GLY A 391 -3.03 13.91 53.82
C GLY A 391 -4.36 13.81 54.58
N PRO A 392 -4.33 13.31 55.82
CA PRO A 392 -5.21 13.80 56.88
C PRO A 392 -4.32 14.42 57.98
N ALA A 393 -4.45 15.72 58.21
CA ALA A 393 -5.33 16.28 59.24
C ALA A 393 -4.83 15.98 60.67
N THR A 394 -4.20 17.01 61.24
CA THR A 394 -4.00 17.34 62.67
C THR A 394 -5.30 17.19 63.50
N PRO A 395 -5.30 17.02 64.85
CA PRO A 395 -5.03 18.15 65.79
C PRO A 395 -4.45 17.78 67.20
N GLU A 396 -3.62 18.67 67.79
CA GLU A 396 -3.82 19.46 69.05
C GLU A 396 -3.72 18.70 70.40
N PRO A 397 -3.37 19.35 71.54
CA PRO A 397 -3.22 20.80 71.80
C PRO A 397 -1.80 21.29 72.12
#